data_AF-A0A146G6N5-F1
#
_entry.id   AF-A0A146G6N5-F1
#
_cell.length_a   1.000
_cell.length_b   1.000
_cell.length_c   1.000
_cell.angle_alpha   90.00
_cell.angle_beta   90.00
_cell.angle_gamma   90.00
#
_symmetry.space_group_name_H-M   'P 1'
#
loop_
_entity.id
_entity.type
_entity.pdbx_description
1 polymer ?
#
loop_
_entity_poly.entity_id
_entity_poly.type
_entity_poly.pdbx_seq_one_letter_code
_entity_poly.pdbx_strand_id
1 'polypeptide(L)'
;RLVLADALSYARNQGCTLLIDVATLTGACVVALGDEIAGVMGNDLAMLRQLLQSSRMAGESFWWLPLPESLKEQLRSSVADCRNSGGRFGGALVAGLFLQKFVGSTPWI
;
A
#
# COMPACT_ATOMS: atom_id res chain seq x y z
N ARG A 1 0.60 5.39 8.29
CA ARG A 1 1.15 4.01 8.22
C ARG A 1 1.23 3.30 9.57
N LEU A 2 1.72 3.91 10.66
CA LEU A 2 1.80 3.20 11.96
C LEU A 2 0.40 2.81 12.48
N VAL A 3 -0.52 3.78 12.54
CA VAL A 3 -1.93 3.53 12.91
C VAL A 3 -2.60 2.54 11.94
N LEU A 4 -2.33 2.67 10.63
CA LEU A 4 -2.89 1.76 9.62
C LEU A 4 -2.36 0.32 9.78
N ALA A 5 -1.10 0.14 10.15
CA ALA A 5 -0.53 -1.18 10.39
C ALA A 5 -1.29 -1.93 11.49
N ASP A 6 -1.58 -1.24 12.60
CA ASP A 6 -2.39 -1.79 13.69
C ASP A 6 -3.82 -2.06 13.23
N ALA A 7 -4.45 -1.11 12.52
CA ALA A 7 -5.81 -1.27 12.01
C ALA A 7 -5.96 -2.43 11.03
N LEU A 8 -5.01 -2.61 10.10
CA LEU A 8 -4.97 -3.72 9.14
C LEU A 8 -4.78 -5.06 9.85
N SER A 9 -3.85 -5.13 10.79
CA SER A 9 -3.62 -6.33 11.60
C SER A 9 -4.86 -6.68 12.43
N TYR A 10 -5.50 -5.67 13.03
CA TYR A 10 -6.75 -5.84 13.78
C TYR A 10 -7.88 -6.35 12.90
N ALA A 11 -8.15 -5.70 11.76
CA ALA A 11 -9.20 -6.10 10.83
C ALA A 11 -9.00 -7.55 10.33
N ARG A 12 -7.76 -7.92 9.99
CA ARG A 12 -7.42 -9.30 9.66
C ARG A 12 -7.75 -10.25 10.82
N ASN A 13 -7.36 -9.92 12.05
CA ASN A 13 -7.62 -10.75 13.22
C ASN A 13 -9.12 -10.87 13.54
N GLN A 14 -9.94 -9.90 13.12
CA GLN A 14 -11.41 -9.97 13.19
C GLN A 14 -12.03 -10.88 12.11
N GLY A 15 -11.22 -11.50 11.25
CA GLY A 15 -11.69 -12.42 10.20
C GLY A 15 -12.05 -11.74 8.89
N CYS A 16 -11.65 -10.49 8.66
CA CYS A 16 -11.83 -9.84 7.36
C CYS A 16 -11.07 -10.61 6.28
N THR A 17 -11.77 -10.99 5.20
CA THR A 17 -11.21 -11.75 4.07
C THR A 17 -10.68 -10.86 2.95
N LEU A 18 -10.92 -9.55 3.05
CA LEU A 18 -10.55 -8.53 2.09
C LEU A 18 -10.26 -7.25 2.85
N LEU A 19 -9.13 -6.61 2.55
CA LEU A 19 -8.70 -5.36 3.19
C LEU A 19 -8.54 -4.27 2.13
N ILE A 20 -9.11 -3.10 2.39
CA ILE A 20 -8.87 -1.89 1.60
C ILE A 20 -8.48 -0.79 2.57
N ASP A 21 -7.30 -0.20 2.39
CA ASP A 21 -6.94 1.03 3.11
C ASP A 21 -6.87 2.25 2.19
N VAL A 22 -7.28 3.40 2.73
CA VAL A 22 -7.31 4.68 2.00
C VAL A 22 -6.61 5.72 2.86
N ALA A 23 -5.55 6.33 2.32
CA ALA A 23 -4.72 7.23 3.10
C ALA A 23 -4.02 8.30 2.26
N THR A 24 -3.96 9.53 2.78
CA THR A 24 -3.08 10.61 2.32
C THR A 24 -1.64 10.36 2.78
N LEU A 25 -1.05 9.26 2.32
CA LEU A 25 0.05 8.60 3.03
C LEU A 25 1.44 9.18 2.76
N THR A 26 1.71 9.63 1.54
CA THR A 26 3.06 10.08 1.15
C THR A 26 3.03 11.24 0.18
N GLY A 27 3.91 12.22 0.37
CA GLY A 27 4.18 13.23 -0.65
C GLY A 27 4.86 12.65 -1.90
N ALA A 28 5.53 11.49 -1.77
CA ALA A 28 6.15 10.80 -2.90
C ALA A 28 5.13 10.33 -3.95
N CYS A 29 3.89 10.01 -3.53
CA CYS A 29 2.82 9.67 -4.46
C CYS A 29 2.39 10.90 -5.29
N VAL A 30 2.28 12.06 -4.64
CA VAL A 30 2.01 13.34 -5.32
C VAL A 30 3.09 13.69 -6.33
N VAL A 31 4.37 13.53 -5.96
CA VAL A 31 5.49 13.75 -6.89
C VAL A 31 5.44 12.81 -8.11
N ALA A 32 4.94 11.58 -7.93
CA ALA A 32 4.90 10.57 -8.99
C ALA A 32 3.69 10.69 -9.93
N LEU A 33 2.51 11.02 -9.37
CA LEU A 33 1.22 10.92 -10.06
C LEU A 33 0.44 12.25 -10.14
N GLY A 34 0.92 13.31 -9.49
CA GLY A 34 0.21 14.58 -9.38
C GLY A 34 -0.87 14.56 -8.30
N ASP A 35 -1.82 15.47 -8.42
CA ASP A 35 -2.94 15.71 -7.51
C ASP A 35 -4.28 15.10 -7.99
N GLU A 36 -4.37 14.71 -9.26
CA GLU A 36 -5.60 14.16 -9.85
C GLU A 36 -5.65 12.61 -9.91
N ILE A 37 -4.52 11.92 -9.70
CA ILE A 37 -4.43 10.47 -9.85
C ILE A 37 -3.97 9.84 -8.52
N ALA A 38 -4.82 9.03 -7.89
CA ALA A 38 -4.39 8.30 -6.70
C ALA A 38 -3.64 7.02 -7.07
N GLY A 39 -2.54 6.76 -6.36
CA GLY A 39 -1.75 5.54 -6.51
C GLY A 39 -2.40 4.39 -5.76
N VAL A 40 -2.59 3.26 -6.44
CA VAL A 40 -3.06 2.01 -5.82
C VAL A 40 -1.96 0.96 -5.82
N MET A 41 -1.78 0.27 -4.70
CA MET A 41 -0.84 -0.83 -4.51
C MET A 41 -1.60 -1.98 -3.86
N GLY A 42 -1.21 -3.22 -4.11
CA GLY A 42 -1.91 -4.35 -3.49
C GLY A 42 -1.19 -5.67 -3.69
N ASN A 43 -1.57 -6.69 -2.92
CA ASN A 43 -1.03 -8.04 -3.03
C ASN A 43 -1.91 -8.98 -3.88
N ASP A 44 -3.08 -8.52 -4.32
CA ASP A 44 -4.00 -9.29 -5.15
C ASP A 44 -4.28 -8.59 -6.51
N LEU A 45 -3.83 -9.22 -7.60
CA LEU A 45 -3.97 -8.66 -8.94
C LEU A 45 -5.40 -8.68 -9.47
N ALA A 46 -6.24 -9.64 -9.03
CA ALA A 46 -7.62 -9.70 -9.48
C ALA A 46 -8.42 -8.52 -8.90
N MET A 47 -8.21 -8.23 -7.63
CA MET A 47 -8.82 -7.10 -6.93
C MET A 47 -8.35 -5.75 -7.48
N LEU A 48 -7.06 -5.60 -7.74
CA LEU A 48 -6.52 -4.40 -8.42
C LEU A 48 -7.21 -4.16 -9.75
N ARG A 49 -7.39 -5.19 -10.58
CA ARG A 49 -8.09 -5.07 -11.87
C ARG A 49 -9.55 -4.69 -11.68
N GLN A 50 -10.23 -5.30 -10.73
CA GLN A 50 -11.63 -4.98 -10.42
C GLN A 50 -11.79 -3.53 -9.96
N LEU A 51 -10.89 -3.03 -9.10
CA LEU A 51 -10.87 -1.64 -8.67
C LEU A 51 -10.66 -0.69 -9.87
N LEU A 52 -9.64 -0.93 -10.69
CA LEU A 52 -9.33 -0.09 -11.86
C LEU A 52 -10.45 -0.09 -12.91
N GLN A 53 -11.19 -1.19 -13.05
CA GLN A 53 -12.38 -1.24 -13.90
C GLN A 53 -13.52 -0.40 -13.30
N SER A 54 -13.73 -0.53 -11.99
CA SER A 54 -14.79 0.21 -11.26
C SER A 54 -14.52 1.71 -11.25
N SER A 55 -13.26 2.12 -11.14
CA SER A 55 -12.87 3.54 -11.13
C SER A 55 -13.24 4.25 -12.43
N ARG A 56 -13.12 3.56 -13.58
CA ARG A 56 -13.55 4.10 -14.89
C ARG A 56 -15.04 4.38 -14.95
N MET A 57 -15.86 3.55 -14.28
CA MET A 57 -17.31 3.77 -14.20
C MET A 57 -17.65 4.92 -13.24
N ALA A 58 -16.88 5.07 -12.17
CA ALA A 58 -17.05 6.13 -11.18
C ALA A 58 -16.50 7.49 -11.65
N GLY A 59 -15.69 7.53 -12.70
CA GLY A 59 -14.98 8.75 -13.13
C GLY A 59 -13.76 9.07 -12.27
N GLU A 60 -13.25 8.10 -11.51
CA GLU A 60 -12.11 8.25 -10.60
C GLU A 60 -10.82 7.71 -11.24
N SER A 61 -9.76 8.51 -11.17
CA SER A 61 -8.45 8.18 -11.77
C SER A 61 -7.54 7.50 -10.77
N PHE A 62 -7.28 6.21 -11.00
CA PHE A 62 -6.31 5.42 -10.24
C PHE A 62 -5.20 4.89 -11.13
N TRP A 63 -3.98 4.87 -10.60
CA TRP A 63 -2.83 4.25 -11.27
C TRP A 63 -2.19 3.19 -10.41
N TRP A 64 -1.98 2.01 -10.98
CA TRP A 64 -1.33 0.92 -10.27
C TRP A 64 0.17 1.18 -10.13
N LEU A 65 0.63 1.11 -8.89
CA LEU A 65 2.03 1.15 -8.52
C LEU A 65 2.48 -0.25 -8.06
N PRO A 66 3.62 -0.77 -8.57
CA PRO A 66 4.09 -2.10 -8.21
C PRO A 66 4.62 -2.15 -6.77
N LEU A 67 4.77 -3.36 -6.22
CA LEU A 67 5.44 -3.61 -4.93
C LEU A 67 6.72 -4.45 -5.15
N PRO A 68 7.82 -3.87 -5.65
CA PRO A 68 9.05 -4.63 -5.91
C PRO A 68 9.69 -5.12 -4.61
N GLU A 69 9.88 -6.43 -4.50
CA GLU A 69 10.51 -7.08 -3.33
C GLU A 69 11.89 -6.51 -2.99
N SER A 70 12.66 -6.09 -3.99
CA SER A 70 14.00 -5.50 -3.80
C SER A 70 13.99 -4.23 -2.95
N LEU A 71 12.86 -3.49 -2.90
CA LEU A 71 12.74 -2.28 -2.08
C LEU A 71 12.49 -2.59 -0.60
N LYS A 72 12.20 -3.84 -0.22
CA LYS A 72 12.07 -4.24 1.20
C LYS A 72 13.37 -4.08 1.98
N GLU A 73 14.52 -4.08 1.30
CA GLU A 73 15.83 -3.82 1.91
C GLU A 73 15.85 -2.47 2.64
N GLN A 74 15.15 -1.47 2.10
CA GLN A 74 15.07 -0.13 2.70
C GLN A 74 14.33 -0.11 4.05
N LEU A 75 13.56 -1.15 4.36
CA LEU A 75 12.83 -1.30 5.62
C LEU A 75 13.60 -2.12 6.66
N ARG A 76 14.83 -2.58 6.39
CA ARG A 76 15.62 -3.33 7.38
C ARG A 76 16.03 -2.46 8.56
N SER A 77 15.96 -3.03 9.75
CA SER A 77 16.45 -2.44 10.99
C SER A 77 17.46 -3.38 11.64
N SER A 78 18.46 -2.82 12.33
CA SER A 78 19.44 -3.58 13.10
C SER A 78 18.96 -3.92 14.52
N VAL A 79 17.85 -3.32 14.96
CA VAL A 79 17.35 -3.40 16.35
C VAL A 79 15.87 -3.75 16.46
N ALA A 80 15.17 -3.91 15.33
CA ALA A 80 13.73 -4.20 15.28
C ALA A 80 13.40 -5.01 14.02
N ASP A 81 12.19 -5.55 13.92
CA ASP A 81 11.77 -6.35 12.76
C ASP A 81 11.72 -5.55 11.45
N CYS A 82 11.40 -4.25 11.54
CA CYS A 82 11.50 -3.32 10.41
C CYS A 82 11.55 -1.86 10.86
N ARG A 83 12.02 -0.99 9.96
CA ARG A 83 11.84 0.46 10.04
C ARG A 83 10.49 0.83 9.44
N ASN A 84 9.90 1.93 9.93
CA ASN A 84 8.65 2.46 9.39
C ASN A 84 8.84 3.35 8.15
N SER A 85 10.07 3.74 7.84
CA SER A 85 10.42 4.62 6.75
C SER A 85 11.66 4.08 6.02
N GLY A 86 11.74 4.38 4.73
CA GLY A 86 12.91 4.08 3.90
C GLY A 86 13.68 5.34 3.52
N GLY A 87 14.53 5.21 2.52
CA GLY A 87 15.27 6.34 1.96
C GLY A 87 14.39 7.29 1.14
N ARG A 88 15.04 8.25 0.47
CA ARG A 88 14.37 9.26 -0.36
C ARG A 88 13.65 8.65 -1.58
N PHE A 89 14.20 7.59 -2.17
CA PHE A 89 13.72 7.04 -3.44
C PHE A 89 12.66 5.96 -3.25
N GLY A 90 11.57 6.04 -4.02
CA GLY A 90 10.49 5.05 -3.97
C GLY A 90 9.60 5.17 -2.73
N GLY A 91 9.52 6.35 -2.10
CA GLY A 91 8.83 6.54 -0.81
C GLY A 91 7.37 6.04 -0.76
N ALA A 92 6.63 6.15 -1.88
CA ALA A 92 5.27 5.61 -1.99
C ALA A 92 5.28 4.07 -1.96
N LEU A 93 6.13 3.44 -2.77
CA LEU A 93 6.25 1.98 -2.87
C LEU A 93 6.73 1.37 -1.55
N VAL A 94 7.73 1.99 -0.92
CA VAL A 94 8.26 1.56 0.38
C VAL A 94 7.19 1.69 1.48
N ALA A 95 6.32 2.69 1.42
CA ALA A 95 5.19 2.81 2.35
C ALA A 95 4.18 1.67 2.15
N GLY A 96 3.84 1.34 0.90
CA GLY A 96 2.99 0.19 0.58
C GLY A 96 3.60 -1.13 1.04
N LEU A 97 4.90 -1.34 0.80
CA LEU A 97 5.64 -2.53 1.26
C LEU A 97 5.68 -2.63 2.79
N PHE A 98 5.73 -1.49 3.49
CA PHE A 98 5.61 -1.48 4.95
C PHE A 98 4.22 -1.98 5.38
N LEU A 99 3.14 -1.45 4.80
CA LEU A 99 1.76 -1.89 5.13
C LEU A 99 1.50 -3.35 4.75
N GLN A 100 2.05 -3.83 3.65
CA GLN A 100 1.94 -5.22 3.20
C GLN A 100 2.41 -6.24 4.27
N LYS A 101 3.34 -5.86 5.16
CA LYS A 101 3.78 -6.74 6.26
C LYS A 101 2.66 -7.08 7.25
N PHE A 102 1.63 -6.23 7.36
CA PHE A 102 0.60 -6.33 8.38
C PHE A 102 -0.67 -7.04 7.88
N VAL A 103 -0.82 -7.24 6.57
CA VAL A 103 -1.99 -7.89 5.97
C VAL A 103 -1.86 -9.41 5.84
N GLY A 104 -0.64 -9.95 5.97
CA GLY A 104 -0.37 -11.38 5.82
C GLY A 104 -0.67 -11.87 4.40
N SER A 105 -1.40 -12.99 4.28
CA SER A 105 -1.89 -13.52 3.00
C SER A 105 -3.28 -13.01 2.61
N THR A 106 -3.86 -12.09 3.39
CA THR A 106 -5.19 -11.53 3.11
C THR A 106 -5.12 -10.66 1.87
N PRO A 107 -6.02 -10.84 0.89
CA PRO A 107 -6.15 -9.95 -0.24
C PRO A 107 -6.31 -8.48 0.20
N TRP A 108 -5.43 -7.62 -0.28
CA TRP A 108 -5.28 -6.23 0.16
C TRP A 108 -4.96 -5.29 -1.00
N ILE A 109 -5.55 -4.10 -0.93
CA ILE A 109 -5.29 -2.92 -1.78
C ILE A 109 -5.34 -1.62 -0.97
#